data_AF-A0A2V8I300-F1
#
_entry.id   AF-A0A2V8I300-F1
#
_cell.length_a   1.000
_cell.length_b   1.000
_cell.length_c   1.000
_cell.angle_alpha   90.00
_cell.angle_beta   90.00
_cell.angle_gamma   90.00
#
_symmetry.space_group_name_H-M   'P 1'
#
loop_
_entity.id
_entity.type
_entity.pdbx_description
1 polymer ?
#
loop_
_entity_poly.entity_id
_entity_poly.type
_entity_poly.pdbx_seq_one_letter_code
_entity_poly.pdbx_strand_id
1 'polypeptide(L)'
;MNQAEVIFVGDVVDVRPYRLRTRTGTLVKTRVTFRVDDAVYGTSSLVEVFDFLGGEAEGYGLAVEGMPKFAVGDREVVFAHRKASINPIVGFTQGVLRVRRDSGGVDRVFTLEGISLLRPESIGSPTSGLRMAPESSMTLSDFRSRIVMALAEARKR
;
A
#
# COMPACT_ATOMS: atom_id res chain seq x y z
N MET A 1 3.33 13.68 5.73
CA MET A 1 2.49 13.44 4.53
C MET A 1 3.19 13.75 3.20
N ASN A 2 4.17 14.67 3.13
CA ASN A 2 4.84 15.06 1.88
C ASN A 2 5.95 14.10 1.40
N GLN A 3 5.72 12.79 1.48
CA GLN A 3 6.72 11.78 1.05
C GLN A 3 6.26 10.92 -0.12
N ALA A 4 4.96 10.65 -0.27
CA ALA A 4 4.47 9.85 -1.39
C ALA A 4 4.65 10.60 -2.72
N GLU A 5 5.18 9.91 -3.72
CA GLU A 5 5.22 10.39 -5.11
C GLU A 5 3.96 9.96 -5.87
N VAL A 6 3.31 8.89 -5.41
CA VAL A 6 2.02 8.42 -5.91
C VAL A 6 1.11 7.95 -4.78
N ILE A 7 -0.19 8.19 -4.95
CA ILE A 7 -1.25 7.65 -4.11
C ILE A 7 -2.37 7.16 -5.02
N PHE A 8 -2.82 5.93 -4.83
CA PHE A 8 -3.92 5.36 -5.61
C PHE A 8 -4.66 4.27 -4.84
N VAL A 9 -5.87 3.94 -5.31
CA VAL A 9 -6.58 2.71 -4.98
C VAL A 9 -6.44 1.74 -6.15
N GLY A 10 -6.11 0.48 -5.88
CA GLY A 10 -5.96 -0.50 -6.94
C GLY A 10 -5.96 -1.95 -6.47
N ASP A 11 -6.07 -2.85 -7.43
CA ASP A 11 -6.03 -4.29 -7.23
C ASP A 11 -4.65 -4.83 -7.59
N VAL A 12 -4.10 -5.72 -6.75
CA VAL A 12 -2.91 -6.50 -7.08
C VAL A 12 -3.28 -7.53 -8.15
N VAL A 13 -2.66 -7.44 -9.32
CA VAL A 13 -2.94 -8.32 -10.47
C VAL A 13 -1.81 -9.29 -10.80
N ASP A 14 -0.58 -9.03 -10.34
CA ASP A 14 0.57 -9.94 -10.48
C ASP A 14 1.53 -9.75 -9.32
N VAL A 15 2.05 -10.86 -8.78
CA VAL A 15 3.11 -10.89 -7.78
C VAL A 15 4.15 -11.87 -8.26
N ARG A 16 5.31 -11.37 -8.68
CA ARG A 16 6.34 -12.17 -9.35
C ARG A 16 7.71 -12.00 -8.72
N PRO A 17 8.22 -12.99 -7.98
CA PRO A 17 9.60 -12.99 -7.52
C PRO A 17 10.55 -13.23 -8.70
N TYR A 18 11.70 -12.56 -8.68
CA TYR A 18 12.75 -12.69 -9.68
C TYR A 18 14.13 -12.45 -9.07
N ARG A 19 15.15 -13.04 -9.70
CA ARG A 19 16.54 -12.89 -9.30
C ARG A 19 17.16 -11.71 -10.04
N LEU A 20 17.87 -10.87 -9.31
CA LEU A 20 18.61 -9.75 -9.85
C LEU A 20 20.09 -9.97 -9.58
N ARG A 21 20.87 -10.18 -10.64
CA ARG A 21 22.33 -10.27 -10.55
C ARG A 21 22.91 -8.87 -10.37
N THR A 22 23.68 -8.67 -9.32
CA THR A 22 24.37 -7.42 -9.01
C THR A 22 25.89 -7.62 -9.15
N ARG A 23 26.67 -6.55 -8.96
CA ARG A 23 28.14 -6.65 -8.93
C ARG A 23 28.65 -7.47 -7.75
N THR A 24 27.89 -7.56 -6.65
CA THR A 24 28.31 -8.16 -5.39
C THR A 24 27.64 -9.50 -5.09
N GLY A 25 26.68 -9.94 -5.92
CA GLY A 25 25.98 -11.21 -5.72
C GLY A 25 24.67 -11.31 -6.49
N THR A 26 23.75 -12.13 -5.97
CA THR A 26 22.38 -12.24 -6.49
C THR A 26 21.41 -11.83 -5.40
N LEU A 27 20.48 -10.92 -5.73
CA LEU A 27 19.37 -10.53 -4.88
C LEU A 27 18.09 -11.19 -5.37
N VAL A 28 17.13 -11.39 -4.47
CA VAL A 28 15.75 -11.74 -4.83
C VAL A 28 14.90 -10.49 -4.62
N LYS A 29 14.15 -10.11 -5.65
CA LYS A 29 13.16 -9.05 -5.59
C LYS A 29 11.80 -9.62 -5.98
N THR A 30 10.73 -9.01 -5.49
CA THR A 30 9.37 -9.34 -5.89
C THR A 30 8.76 -8.14 -6.59
N ARG A 31 8.36 -8.33 -7.84
CA ARG A 31 7.60 -7.35 -8.61
C ARG A 31 6.13 -7.50 -8.30
N VAL A 32 5.49 -6.40 -7.90
CA VAL A 32 4.05 -6.34 -7.68
C VAL A 32 3.47 -5.38 -8.69
N THR A 33 2.46 -5.85 -9.42
CA THR A 33 1.72 -5.06 -10.41
C THR A 33 0.34 -4.76 -9.87
N PHE A 34 -0.01 -3.48 -9.85
CA PHE A 34 -1.32 -3.00 -9.47
C PHE A 34 -2.08 -2.54 -10.71
N ARG A 35 -3.33 -2.97 -10.86
CA ARG A 35 -4.31 -2.24 -11.69
C ARG A 35 -4.83 -1.08 -10.86
N VAL A 36 -4.73 0.13 -11.40
CA VAL A 36 -5.20 1.35 -10.72
C VAL A 36 -6.68 1.55 -11.01
N ASP A 37 -7.50 1.56 -9.96
CA ASP A 37 -8.94 1.82 -10.04
C ASP A 37 -9.25 3.31 -9.86
N ASP A 38 -8.55 3.98 -8.94
CA ASP A 38 -8.74 5.40 -8.62
C ASP A 38 -7.38 6.04 -8.32
N ALA A 39 -6.96 6.93 -9.22
CA ALA A 39 -5.75 7.70 -9.05
C ALA A 39 -6.01 8.92 -8.14
N VAL A 40 -5.34 8.97 -7.00
CA VAL A 40 -5.54 10.03 -5.99
C VAL A 40 -4.49 11.12 -6.11
N TYR A 41 -3.22 10.75 -6.31
CA TYR A 41 -2.11 11.70 -6.40
C TYR A 41 -0.95 11.15 -7.25
N GLY A 42 -0.32 12.02 -8.03
CA GLY A 42 0.95 11.74 -8.69
C GLY A 42 0.93 10.69 -9.81
N THR A 43 -0.22 10.09 -10.12
CA THR A 43 -0.38 9.13 -11.22
C THR A 43 -1.65 9.39 -12.02
N SER A 44 -1.61 9.01 -13.29
CA SER A 44 -2.76 8.86 -14.19
C SER A 44 -2.69 7.53 -14.94
N SER A 45 -1.75 6.66 -14.57
CA SER A 45 -1.52 5.37 -15.20
C SER A 45 -2.59 4.38 -14.77
N LEU A 46 -3.00 3.50 -15.70
CA LEU A 46 -3.91 2.38 -15.40
C LEU A 46 -3.22 1.25 -14.64
N VAL A 47 -1.89 1.27 -14.62
CA VAL A 47 -1.04 0.25 -13.99
C VAL A 47 0.12 0.94 -13.28
N GLU A 48 0.40 0.52 -12.06
CA GLU A 48 1.60 0.89 -11.30
C GLU A 48 2.38 -0.37 -10.93
N VAL A 49 3.71 -0.31 -11.03
CA VAL A 49 4.60 -1.48 -10.85
C VAL A 49 5.69 -1.13 -9.88
N PHE A 50 5.87 -1.98 -8.87
CA PHE A 50 6.82 -1.77 -7.79
C PHE A 50 7.65 -3.01 -7.55
N ASP A 51 8.97 -2.83 -7.35
CA ASP A 51 9.89 -3.92 -7.05
C ASP A 51 10.33 -3.84 -5.59
N PHE A 52 9.94 -4.84 -4.81
CA PHE A 52 10.24 -5.01 -3.39
C PHE A 52 11.47 -5.91 -3.19
N LEU A 53 12.29 -5.65 -2.19
CA LEU A 53 13.35 -6.57 -1.80
C LEU A 53 12.75 -7.80 -1.08
N GLY A 54 13.22 -8.99 -1.42
CA GLY A 54 12.76 -10.23 -0.83
C GLY A 54 11.82 -11.02 -1.74
N GLY A 55 11.37 -12.17 -1.22
CA GLY A 55 10.61 -13.18 -1.94
C GLY A 55 11.40 -14.48 -2.08
N GLU A 56 10.83 -15.41 -2.84
CA GLU A 56 11.43 -16.71 -3.10
C GLU A 56 11.43 -17.00 -4.60
N ALA A 57 12.60 -17.25 -5.17
CA ALA A 57 12.76 -17.56 -6.59
C ALA A 57 13.82 -18.64 -6.78
N GLU A 58 13.46 -19.71 -7.50
CA GLU A 58 14.39 -20.79 -7.90
C GLU A 58 15.19 -21.40 -6.74
N GLY A 59 14.56 -21.59 -5.58
CA GLY A 59 15.19 -22.14 -4.38
C GLY A 59 16.02 -21.14 -3.56
N TYR A 60 16.01 -19.84 -3.93
CA TYR A 60 16.62 -18.76 -3.15
C TYR A 60 15.52 -17.93 -2.51
N GLY A 61 15.49 -17.92 -1.17
CA GLY A 61 14.58 -17.11 -0.37
C GLY A 61 15.31 -15.95 0.31
N LEU A 62 14.68 -14.78 0.31
CA LEU A 62 15.08 -13.65 1.14
C LEU A 62 13.85 -13.10 1.85
N ALA A 63 13.84 -13.18 3.17
CA ALA A 63 12.82 -12.58 4.02
C ALA A 63 13.34 -11.23 4.54
N VAL A 64 12.55 -10.17 4.35
CA VAL A 64 12.81 -8.86 4.94
C VAL A 64 11.70 -8.59 5.94
N GLU A 65 12.07 -8.45 7.22
CA GLU A 65 11.12 -8.16 8.28
C GLU A 65 10.42 -6.81 8.04
N GLY A 66 9.12 -6.75 8.29
CA GLY A 66 8.31 -5.54 8.07
C GLY A 66 8.05 -5.19 6.60
N MET A 67 8.51 -5.99 5.63
CA MET A 67 8.16 -5.78 4.23
C MET A 67 6.66 -6.07 4.02
N PRO A 68 5.89 -5.16 3.38
CA PRO A 68 4.50 -5.44 3.04
C PRO A 68 4.42 -6.67 2.14
N LYS A 69 3.41 -7.50 2.39
CA LYS A 69 3.12 -8.71 1.62
C LYS A 69 1.83 -8.51 0.86
N PHE A 70 1.84 -8.91 -0.40
CA PHE A 70 0.75 -8.75 -1.34
C PHE A 70 0.32 -10.12 -1.87
N ALA A 71 -0.97 -10.29 -2.10
CA ALA A 71 -1.53 -11.41 -2.84
C ALA A 71 -2.36 -10.89 -4.02
N VAL A 72 -2.34 -11.64 -5.12
CA VAL A 72 -3.23 -11.33 -6.26
C VAL A 72 -4.68 -11.31 -5.78
N GLY A 73 -5.41 -10.27 -6.15
CA GLY A 73 -6.78 -10.00 -5.71
C GLY A 73 -6.91 -9.14 -4.46
N ASP A 74 -5.80 -8.80 -3.78
CA ASP A 74 -5.83 -7.77 -2.74
C ASP A 74 -6.19 -6.42 -3.37
N ARG A 75 -7.14 -5.71 -2.75
CA ARG A 75 -7.51 -4.33 -3.09
C ARG A 75 -7.03 -3.38 -2.02
N GLU A 76 -6.26 -2.38 -2.41
CA GLU A 76 -5.49 -1.59 -1.45
C GLU A 76 -5.46 -0.10 -1.81
N VAL A 77 -5.32 0.74 -0.79
CA VAL A 77 -4.85 2.11 -0.93
C VAL A 77 -3.34 2.10 -0.75
N VAL A 78 -2.61 2.62 -1.73
CA VAL A 78 -1.14 2.53 -1.81
C VAL A 78 -0.53 3.93 -1.81
N PHE A 79 0.42 4.15 -0.91
CA PHE A 79 1.27 5.34 -0.84
C PHE A 79 2.70 4.93 -1.15
N ALA A 80 3.23 5.36 -2.30
CA ALA A 80 4.53 4.88 -2.77
C ALA A 80 5.45 5.98 -3.30
N HIS A 81 6.73 5.67 -3.31
CA HIS A 81 7.76 6.34 -4.10
C HIS A 81 7.98 5.57 -5.41
N ARG A 82 8.28 6.26 -6.51
CA ARG A 82 8.67 5.63 -7.79
C ARG A 82 10.17 5.37 -7.88
N LYS A 83 10.99 6.09 -7.12
CA LYS A 83 12.44 5.86 -7.12
C LYS A 83 12.77 4.44 -6.69
N ALA A 84 13.81 3.86 -7.28
CA ALA A 84 14.30 2.55 -6.89
C ALA A 84 14.71 2.54 -5.41
N SER A 85 14.16 1.61 -4.64
CA SER A 85 14.46 1.43 -3.22
C SER A 85 14.30 -0.05 -2.82
N ILE A 86 14.66 -0.37 -1.57
CA ILE A 86 14.41 -1.71 -1.00
C ILE A 86 12.91 -1.94 -0.74
N ASN A 87 12.19 -0.87 -0.42
CA ASN A 87 10.76 -0.83 -0.20
C ASN A 87 10.22 0.48 -0.79
N PRO A 88 9.39 0.43 -1.84
CA PRO A 88 8.83 1.63 -2.45
C PRO A 88 7.69 2.24 -1.62
N ILE A 89 7.16 1.54 -0.62
CA ILE A 89 6.02 2.02 0.17
C ILE A 89 6.47 3.00 1.26
N VAL A 90 5.75 4.11 1.36
CA VAL A 90 5.95 5.13 2.40
C VAL A 90 5.67 4.53 3.77
N GLY A 91 6.63 4.58 4.70
CA GLY A 91 6.43 4.08 6.06
C GLY A 91 6.24 2.56 6.16
N PHE A 92 6.70 1.80 5.17
CA PHE A 92 6.55 0.34 5.10
C PHE A 92 5.09 -0.10 5.12
N THR A 93 4.67 -0.93 6.06
CA THR A 93 3.29 -1.43 6.12
C THR A 93 2.26 -0.33 6.32
N GLN A 94 2.67 0.83 6.84
CA GLN A 94 1.79 1.98 7.08
C GLN A 94 1.28 2.64 5.79
N GLY A 95 2.05 2.56 4.71
CA GLY A 95 1.68 3.15 3.42
C GLY A 95 0.82 2.25 2.56
N VAL A 96 0.41 1.08 3.06
CA VAL A 96 -0.58 0.22 2.40
C VAL A 96 -1.75 0.01 3.34
N LEU A 97 -2.96 0.21 2.83
CA LEU A 97 -4.19 -0.02 3.58
C LEU A 97 -5.09 -0.95 2.80
N ARG A 98 -5.62 -1.98 3.46
CA ARG A 98 -6.56 -2.91 2.83
C ARG A 98 -7.91 -2.25 2.64
N VAL A 99 -8.50 -2.47 1.47
CA VAL A 99 -9.89 -2.11 1.18
C VAL A 99 -10.72 -3.38 1.22
N ARG A 100 -11.78 -3.37 2.04
CA ARG A 100 -12.75 -4.46 2.09
C ARG A 100 -14.15 -3.89 2.06
N ARG A 101 -15.04 -4.60 1.35
CA ARG A 101 -16.47 -4.28 1.33
C ARG A 101 -17.14 -4.86 2.57
N ASP A 102 -17.93 -4.04 3.27
CA ASP A 102 -18.74 -4.49 4.39
C ASP A 102 -20.05 -5.17 3.93
N SER A 103 -20.85 -5.66 4.89
CA SER A 103 -22.14 -6.30 4.61
C SER A 103 -23.18 -5.35 3.99
N GLY A 104 -23.02 -4.03 4.18
CA GLY A 104 -23.83 -2.99 3.56
C GLY A 104 -23.39 -2.61 2.14
N GLY A 105 -22.34 -3.25 1.60
CA GLY A 105 -21.81 -2.93 0.27
C GLY A 105 -20.87 -1.73 0.24
N VAL A 106 -20.44 -1.21 1.39
CA VAL A 106 -19.59 -0.03 1.50
C VAL A 106 -18.12 -0.45 1.60
N ASP A 107 -17.27 0.16 0.77
CA ASP A 107 -15.82 -0.05 0.84
C ASP A 107 -15.24 0.68 2.06
N ARG A 108 -14.47 -0.04 2.87
CA ARG A 108 -13.84 0.45 4.11
C ARG A 108 -12.35 0.15 4.14
N VAL A 109 -11.63 0.99 4.86
CA VAL A 109 -10.16 0.99 4.90
C VAL A 109 -9.68 0.38 6.21
N PHE A 110 -8.67 -0.48 6.14
CA PHE A 110 -8.06 -1.16 7.29
C PHE A 110 -6.53 -1.10 7.16
N THR A 111 -5.80 -1.27 8.25
CA THR A 111 -4.35 -1.53 8.16
C THR A 111 -4.08 -2.85 7.45
N LEU A 112 -2.83 -3.11 7.06
CA LEU A 112 -2.43 -4.41 6.49
C LEU A 112 -2.71 -5.59 7.44
N GLU A 113 -2.69 -5.36 8.75
CA GLU A 113 -3.02 -6.33 9.80
C GLU A 113 -4.54 -6.51 9.99
N GLY A 114 -5.36 -5.78 9.22
CA GLY A 114 -6.83 -5.84 9.27
C GLY A 114 -7.44 -5.04 10.42
N ILE A 115 -6.70 -4.09 10.98
CA ILE A 115 -7.17 -3.24 12.07
C ILE A 115 -8.01 -2.09 11.51
N SER A 116 -9.11 -1.76 12.19
CA SER A 116 -10.02 -0.68 11.77
C SER A 116 -9.38 0.69 11.96
N LEU A 117 -9.61 1.60 11.01
CA LEU A 117 -9.12 2.98 11.05
C LEU A 117 -10.29 3.94 11.13
N LEU A 118 -10.34 4.78 12.16
CA LEU A 118 -11.37 5.82 12.28
C LEU A 118 -10.97 7.13 11.58
N ARG A 119 -9.66 7.35 11.43
CA ARG A 119 -9.07 8.55 10.84
C ARG A 119 -7.66 8.25 10.30
N PRO A 120 -7.18 8.97 9.26
CA PRO A 120 -5.88 8.70 8.66
C PRO A 120 -4.70 8.90 9.63
N GLU A 121 -4.83 9.82 10.58
CA GLU A 121 -3.77 10.16 11.54
C GLU A 121 -3.50 9.03 12.55
N SER A 122 -4.40 8.04 12.63
CA SER A 122 -4.22 6.89 13.52
C SER A 122 -3.32 5.80 12.90
N ILE A 123 -2.94 5.90 11.63
CA ILE A 123 -2.03 4.95 10.98
C ILE A 123 -0.69 4.92 11.74
N GLY A 124 -0.22 3.72 12.08
CA GLY A 124 1.02 3.52 12.85
C GLY A 124 0.91 3.84 14.35
N SER A 125 -0.25 4.27 14.85
CA SER A 125 -0.46 4.56 16.27
C SER A 125 -0.88 3.30 17.06
N PRO A 126 -0.36 3.07 18.29
CA PRO A 126 -0.75 1.93 19.12
C PRO A 126 -2.24 1.89 19.46
N THR A 127 -2.89 3.06 19.50
CA THR A 127 -4.32 3.23 19.77
C THR A 127 -5.22 2.79 18.62
N SER A 128 -4.67 2.55 17.42
CA SER A 128 -5.42 1.87 16.36
C SER A 128 -5.74 0.42 16.73
N GLY A 129 -5.04 -0.20 17.69
CA GLY A 129 -5.11 -1.63 18.00
C GLY A 129 -6.46 -2.20 18.48
N LEU A 130 -7.53 -1.40 18.61
CA LEU A 130 -8.85 -1.94 18.93
C LEU A 130 -9.46 -2.58 17.68
N ARG A 131 -9.60 -3.91 17.71
CA ARG A 131 -10.41 -4.64 16.73
C ARG A 131 -11.88 -4.28 16.95
N MET A 132 -12.35 -3.30 16.19
CA MET A 132 -13.75 -2.91 16.16
C MET A 132 -14.49 -3.67 15.06
N ALA A 133 -15.83 -3.59 15.09
CA ALA A 133 -16.66 -4.12 14.02
C ALA A 133 -16.26 -3.46 12.68
N PRO A 134 -16.21 -4.20 11.57
CA PRO A 134 -15.82 -3.65 10.26
C PRO A 134 -16.62 -2.42 9.87
N GLU A 135 -17.91 -2.36 10.23
CA GLU A 135 -18.79 -1.23 9.94
C GLU A 135 -18.43 0.06 10.71
N SER A 136 -17.55 -0.05 11.70
CA SER A 136 -17.01 1.10 12.43
C SER A 136 -15.79 1.71 11.75
N SER A 137 -15.12 0.97 10.85
CA SER A 137 -13.96 1.49 10.14
C SER A 137 -14.36 2.56 9.12
N MET A 138 -13.53 3.55 8.88
CA MET A 138 -13.85 4.64 7.96
C MET A 138 -14.04 4.13 6.53
N THR A 139 -14.94 4.78 5.80
CA THR A 139 -15.19 4.45 4.40
C THR A 139 -13.99 4.86 3.53
N LEU A 140 -13.82 4.19 2.39
CA LEU A 140 -12.82 4.55 1.39
C LEU A 140 -13.05 5.97 0.86
N SER A 141 -14.31 6.36 0.66
CA SER A 141 -14.68 7.69 0.19
C SER A 141 -14.27 8.79 1.20
N ASP A 142 -14.53 8.57 2.49
CA ASP A 142 -14.13 9.52 3.54
C ASP A 142 -12.62 9.60 3.68
N PHE A 143 -11.94 8.45 3.64
CA PHE A 143 -10.48 8.41 3.66
C PHE A 143 -9.89 9.21 2.49
N ARG A 144 -10.33 8.94 1.25
CA ARG A 144 -9.90 9.65 0.04
C ARG A 144 -10.11 11.16 0.16
N SER A 145 -11.29 11.58 0.60
CA SER A 145 -11.63 13.00 0.74
C SER A 145 -10.67 13.71 1.71
N ARG A 146 -10.32 13.06 2.83
CA ARG A 146 -9.33 13.58 3.79
C ARG A 146 -7.92 13.67 3.21
N ILE A 147 -7.49 12.66 2.44
CA ILE A 147 -6.17 12.71 1.77
C ILE A 147 -6.12 13.87 0.77
N VAL A 148 -7.15 14.05 -0.05
CA VAL A 148 -7.22 15.13 -1.04
C VAL A 148 -7.18 16.51 -0.35
N MET A 149 -7.92 16.69 0.74
CA MET A 149 -7.87 17.92 1.54
C MET A 149 -6.46 18.18 2.09
N ALA A 150 -5.83 17.15 2.69
CA ALA A 150 -4.48 17.28 3.24
C ALA A 150 -3.42 17.64 2.18
N LEU A 151 -3.53 17.05 0.97
CA LEU A 151 -2.67 17.40 -0.16
C LEU A 151 -2.88 18.84 -0.62
N ALA A 152 -4.13 19.30 -0.69
CA ALA A 152 -4.46 20.67 -1.07
C ALA A 152 -3.93 21.69 -0.04
N GLU A 153 -4.01 21.39 1.25
CA GLU A 153 -3.43 22.21 2.31
C GLU A 153 -1.90 22.25 2.27
N ALA A 154 -1.25 21.10 2.02
CA ALA A 154 0.20 21.02 1.92
C ALA A 154 0.75 21.85 0.74
N ARG A 155 -0.01 21.95 -0.36
CA ARG A 155 0.39 22.73 -1.55
C ARG A 155 0.24 24.25 -1.39
N LYS A 156 -0.49 24.70 -0.37
CA LYS A 156 -0.64 26.13 -0.03
C LYS A 156 0.48 26.66 0.87
N ARG A 157 1.29 25.78 1.44
CA ARG A 157 2.42 26.09 2.31
C ARG A 157 3.71 26.13 1.50
#